data_AF-A0A967XAJ1-F1
#
_entry.id   AF-A0A967XAJ1-F1
#
_cell.length_a   1.000
_cell.length_b   1.000
_cell.length_c   1.000
_cell.angle_alpha   90.00
_cell.angle_beta   90.00
_cell.angle_gamma   90.00
#
_symmetry.space_group_name_H-M   'P 1'
#
loop_
_entity.id
_entity.type
_entity.pdbx_description
1 polymer ?
#
loop_
_entity_poly.entity_id
_entity_poly.type
_entity_poly.pdbx_seq_one_letter_code
_entity_poly.pdbx_strand_id
1 'polypeptide(L)'
;MTVDVGGQERELRLHQVAPGTYEATTPVSDRDGLAVRWRDADTALERHLMPAPNAESRYRPPDAEALRRIAEATGGTFDPDLTQLLDPGDQTVVRPTALWPALAALALIAYLVNMLLRRVRVIRQAP
;
A
#
# COMPACT_ATOMS: atom_id res chain seq x y z
N MET A 1 13.21 28.84 -12.71
CA MET A 1 12.61 27.49 -12.67
C MET A 1 11.31 27.54 -13.44
N THR A 2 11.03 26.55 -14.28
CA THR A 2 9.78 26.50 -15.05
C THR A 2 8.89 25.41 -14.47
N VAL A 3 7.62 25.71 -14.31
CA VAL A 3 6.62 24.78 -13.80
C VAL A 3 5.50 24.70 -14.82
N ASP A 4 5.17 23.50 -15.26
CA ASP A 4 3.98 23.20 -16.04
C ASP A 4 2.86 22.78 -15.08
N VAL A 5 1.76 23.53 -15.09
CA VAL A 5 0.54 23.21 -14.34
C VAL A 5 -0.56 22.93 -15.35
N GLY A 6 -1.00 21.67 -15.46
CA GLY A 6 -2.12 21.31 -16.35
C GLY A 6 -1.85 21.59 -17.84
N GLY A 7 -0.60 21.55 -18.30
CA GLY A 7 -0.20 21.83 -19.68
C GLY A 7 0.06 23.32 -19.99
N GLN A 8 0.26 24.14 -18.95
CA GLN A 8 0.62 25.56 -19.06
C GLN A 8 1.96 25.81 -18.37
N GLU A 9 2.99 26.12 -19.16
CA GLU A 9 4.31 26.50 -18.64
C GLU A 9 4.29 27.90 -18.01
N ARG A 10 4.82 28.00 -16.79
CA ARG A 10 4.98 29.24 -16.04
C ARG A 10 6.39 29.35 -15.49
N GLU A 11 7.00 30.52 -15.62
CA GLU A 11 8.28 30.80 -14.98
C GLU A 11 8.07 31.28 -13.54
N LEU A 12 8.64 30.56 -12.58
CA LEU A 12 8.60 30.93 -11.17
C LEU A 12 9.95 31.50 -10.74
N ARG A 13 9.89 32.65 -10.06
CA ARG A 13 11.02 33.22 -9.33
C ARG A 13 11.22 32.44 -8.04
N LEU A 14 12.41 31.88 -7.88
CA LEU A 14 12.82 31.16 -6.68
C LEU A 14 13.30 32.14 -5.62
N HIS A 15 12.86 31.97 -4.38
CA HIS A 15 13.38 32.69 -3.23
C HIS A 15 14.34 31.80 -2.45
N GLN A 16 15.55 32.30 -2.16
CA GLN A 16 16.53 31.55 -1.37
C GLN A 16 16.20 31.69 0.12
N VAL A 17 15.91 30.57 0.78
CA VAL A 17 15.53 30.53 2.21
C VAL A 17 16.65 30.02 3.11
N ALA A 18 17.65 29.34 2.55
CA ALA A 18 18.89 28.93 3.21
C ALA A 18 20.00 28.69 2.16
N PRO A 19 21.28 28.54 2.56
CA PRO A 19 22.35 28.18 1.63
C PRO A 19 21.98 26.92 0.82
N GLY A 20 21.93 27.03 -0.51
CA GLY A 20 21.55 25.93 -1.41
C GLY A 20 20.07 25.52 -1.39
N THR A 21 19.22 26.20 -0.62
CA THR A 21 17.78 25.88 -0.52
C THR A 21 16.93 27.01 -1.10
N TYR A 22 16.09 26.66 -2.06
CA TYR A 22 15.23 27.60 -2.78
C TYR A 22 13.77 27.14 -2.70
N GLU A 23 12.87 28.09 -2.50
CA GLU A 23 11.44 27.86 -2.38
C GLU A 23 10.65 28.75 -3.33
N ALA A 24 9.56 28.21 -3.89
CA ALA A 24 8.55 28.96 -4.61
C ALA A 24 7.18 28.32 -4.39
N THR A 25 6.15 29.14 -4.30
CA THR A 25 4.76 28.69 -4.17
C THR A 25 4.00 29.03 -5.44
N THR A 26 3.23 28.08 -5.96
CA THR A 26 2.27 28.30 -7.04
C THR A 26 0.96 27.63 -6.70
N PRO A 27 -0.19 28.25 -6.96
CA PRO A 27 -1.47 27.56 -6.86
C PRO A 27 -1.54 26.44 -7.91
N VAL A 28 -1.98 25.26 -7.48
CA VAL A 28 -2.20 24.08 -8.33
C VAL A 28 -3.61 23.58 -8.06
N SER A 29 -4.36 23.26 -9.12
CA SER A 29 -5.68 22.66 -9.00
C SER A 29 -5.59 21.21 -8.52
N ASP A 30 -6.63 20.71 -7.85
CA ASP A 30 -6.71 19.32 -7.38
C ASP A 30 -6.88 18.29 -8.51
N ARG A 31 -7.04 18.75 -9.75
CA ARG A 31 -7.17 17.94 -10.96
C ARG A 31 -5.96 17.99 -11.89
N ASP A 32 -5.06 18.94 -11.66
CA ASP A 32 -3.97 19.21 -12.59
C ASP A 32 -2.70 18.50 -12.14
N GLY A 33 -2.04 17.83 -13.09
CA GLY A 33 -0.66 17.40 -12.88
C GLY A 33 0.26 18.60 -12.78
N LEU A 34 1.29 18.46 -11.94
CA LEU A 34 2.37 19.44 -11.80
C LEU A 34 3.65 18.83 -12.35
N ALA A 35 4.23 19.41 -13.41
CA ALA A 35 5.60 19.11 -13.81
C ALA A 35 6.51 20.27 -13.40
N VAL A 36 7.48 19.99 -12.53
CA VAL A 36 8.49 20.95 -12.13
C VAL A 36 9.76 20.66 -12.88
N ARG A 37 10.22 21.63 -13.68
CA ARG A 37 11.46 21.54 -14.44
C ARG A 37 12.46 22.59 -13.96
N TRP A 38 13.58 22.10 -13.46
CA TRP A 38 14.74 22.89 -13.10
C TRP A 38 15.84 22.66 -14.13
N ARG A 39 16.50 23.75 -14.54
CA ARG A 39 17.61 23.71 -15.48
C ARG A 39 18.66 24.70 -15.02
N ASP A 40 19.89 24.21 -14.90
CA ASP A 40 21.12 24.96 -14.66
C ASP A 40 22.16 24.57 -15.72
N ALA A 41 23.33 25.22 -15.73
CA ALA A 41 24.38 25.01 -16.72
C ALA A 41 24.80 23.53 -16.87
N ASP A 42 24.82 22.78 -15.75
CA ASP A 42 25.31 21.41 -15.71
C ASP A 42 24.21 20.37 -15.42
N THR A 43 22.99 20.77 -15.07
CA THR A 43 21.96 19.83 -14.62
C THR A 43 20.56 20.25 -15.03
N ALA A 44 19.79 19.30 -15.55
CA ALA A 44 18.36 19.41 -15.72
C ALA A 44 17.66 18.36 -14.85
N LEU A 45 16.72 18.81 -14.02
CA LEU A 45 15.88 17.95 -13.19
C LEU A 45 14.42 18.19 -13.56
N GLU A 46 13.68 17.12 -13.81
CA GLU A 46 12.24 17.16 -14.01
C GLU A 46 11.57 16.25 -12.98
N ARG A 47 10.52 16.75 -12.31
CA ARG A 47 9.70 15.99 -11.37
C ARG A 47 8.25 16.19 -11.71
N HIS A 48 7.51 15.09 -11.79
CA HIS A 48 6.07 15.11 -11.99
C HIS A 48 5.36 14.72 -10.69
N LEU A 49 4.39 15.54 -10.28
CA LEU A 49 3.42 15.21 -9.26
C LEU A 49 2.08 14.99 -9.95
N MET A 50 1.54 13.80 -9.83
CA MET A 50 0.24 13.46 -10.35
C MET A 50 -0.85 13.74 -9.30
N PRO A 51 -2.01 14.26 -9.70
CA PRO A 51 -3.13 14.40 -8.79
C PRO A 51 -3.59 13.02 -8.31
N ALA A 52 -4.22 12.98 -7.15
CA ALA A 52 -4.84 11.77 -6.65
C ALA A 52 -5.85 11.23 -7.68
N PRO A 53 -5.81 9.93 -8.03
CA PRO A 53 -6.60 9.38 -9.15
C PRO A 53 -8.10 9.42 -8.90
N ASN A 54 -8.53 9.44 -7.63
CA ASN A 54 -9.93 9.54 -7.23
C ASN A 54 -10.08 10.40 -5.96
N ALA A 55 -11.33 10.71 -5.61
CA ALA A 55 -11.64 11.53 -4.45
C ALA A 55 -11.24 10.90 -3.10
N GLU A 56 -11.13 9.57 -3.05
CA GLU A 56 -10.77 8.78 -1.87
C GLU A 56 -9.25 8.77 -1.61
N SER A 57 -8.44 8.83 -2.66
CA SER A 57 -6.97 8.89 -2.59
C SER A 57 -6.44 10.27 -2.20
N ARG A 58 -7.33 11.23 -1.95
CA ARG A 58 -6.95 12.58 -1.54
C ARG A 58 -6.64 12.58 -0.06
N TYR A 59 -5.46 13.05 0.30
CA TYR A 59 -5.13 13.35 1.68
C TYR A 59 -6.09 14.45 2.20
N ARG A 60 -7.10 14.03 2.95
CA ARG A 60 -7.95 14.91 3.76
C ARG A 60 -7.65 14.64 5.23
N PRO A 61 -7.78 15.66 6.09
CA PRO A 61 -7.79 15.40 7.52
C PRO A 61 -8.93 14.42 7.84
N PRO A 62 -8.76 13.54 8.84
CA PRO A 62 -9.81 12.64 9.27
C PRO A 62 -11.03 13.43 9.77
N ASP A 63 -12.23 12.95 9.42
CA ASP A 63 -13.49 13.51 9.93
C ASP A 63 -13.74 12.98 11.35
N ALA A 64 -13.25 13.72 12.35
CA ALA A 64 -13.35 13.36 13.76
C ALA A 64 -14.81 13.19 14.23
N GLU A 65 -15.76 13.96 13.68
CA GLU A 65 -17.17 13.88 14.08
C GLU A 65 -17.83 12.61 13.52
N ALA A 66 -17.55 12.26 12.27
CA ALA A 66 -18.01 11.01 11.69
C ALA A 66 -17.40 9.80 12.41
N LEU A 67 -16.09 9.82 12.67
CA LEU A 67 -15.40 8.75 13.38
C LEU A 67 -15.92 8.57 14.81
N ARG A 68 -16.21 9.65 15.52
CA ARG A 68 -16.82 9.59 16.85
C ARG A 68 -18.22 8.97 16.83
N ARG A 69 -19.06 9.36 15.87
CA ARG A 69 -20.39 8.73 15.69
C ARG A 69 -20.30 7.24 15.37
N ILE A 70 -19.32 6.82 14.56
CA ILE A 70 -19.08 5.41 14.27
C ILE A 70 -18.70 4.67 15.56
N ALA A 71 -17.77 5.21 16.35
CA ALA A 71 -17.36 4.60 17.62
C ALA A 71 -18.54 4.46 18.58
N GLU A 72 -19.36 5.50 18.74
CA GLU A 72 -20.58 5.48 19.56
C GLU A 72 -21.59 4.42 19.07
N ALA A 73 -21.76 4.27 17.75
CA ALA A 73 -22.71 3.32 17.16
C ALA A 73 -22.24 1.85 17.21
N THR A 74 -20.93 1.60 17.15
CA THR A 74 -20.36 0.25 17.18
C THR A 74 -19.94 -0.20 18.58
N GLY A 75 -20.00 0.69 19.58
CA GLY A 75 -19.51 0.44 20.93
C GLY A 75 -17.98 0.50 21.04
N GLY A 76 -17.31 1.11 20.07
CA GLY A 76 -15.86 1.33 20.07
C GLY A 76 -15.43 2.58 20.82
N THR A 77 -14.12 2.74 21.01
CA THR A 77 -13.51 3.92 21.63
C THR A 77 -12.97 4.85 20.55
N PHE A 78 -13.35 6.14 20.59
CA PHE A 78 -12.76 7.16 19.73
C PHE A 78 -11.40 7.59 20.29
N ASP A 79 -10.39 7.69 19.43
CA ASP A 79 -9.02 8.09 19.77
C ASP A 79 -8.41 7.30 20.97
N PRO A 80 -8.31 5.96 20.87
CA PRO A 80 -7.75 5.14 21.95
C PRO A 80 -6.24 5.37 22.10
N ASP A 81 -5.76 5.32 23.33
CA ASP A 81 -4.32 5.32 23.60
C ASP A 81 -3.67 4.01 23.13
N LEU A 82 -2.34 4.02 22.93
CA LEU A 82 -1.56 2.86 22.49
C LEU A 82 -1.76 1.66 23.42
N THR A 83 -1.88 1.89 24.73
CA THR A 83 -2.14 0.83 25.70
C THR A 83 -3.48 0.14 25.49
N GLN A 84 -4.51 0.88 25.06
CA GLN A 84 -5.85 0.37 24.77
C GLN A 84 -5.92 -0.31 23.40
N LEU A 85 -5.16 0.17 22.41
CA LEU A 85 -5.03 -0.45 21.09
C LEU A 85 -4.37 -1.82 21.13
N LEU A 86 -3.41 -2.00 22.06
CA LEU A 86 -2.64 -3.22 22.20
C LEU A 86 -3.27 -4.22 23.17
N ASP A 87 -4.36 -3.87 23.85
CA ASP A 87 -5.10 -4.79 24.69
C ASP A 87 -5.95 -5.73 23.81
N PRO A 88 -5.58 -7.02 23.68
CA PRO A 88 -6.36 -7.96 22.87
C PRO A 88 -7.74 -8.24 23.46
N GLY A 89 -8.01 -7.88 24.73
CA GLY A 89 -9.23 -8.22 25.43
C GLY A 89 -9.58 -9.71 25.28
N ASP A 90 -10.87 -9.99 25.02
CA ASP A 90 -11.38 -11.32 24.67
C ASP A 90 -11.56 -11.53 23.15
N GLN A 91 -10.98 -10.67 22.32
CA GLN A 91 -11.17 -10.74 20.86
C GLN A 91 -10.42 -11.94 20.29
N THR A 92 -11.17 -12.99 19.96
CA THR A 92 -10.65 -14.18 19.28
C THR A 92 -10.88 -14.05 17.78
N VAL A 93 -9.79 -13.93 17.01
CA VAL A 93 -9.85 -13.95 15.55
C VAL A 93 -9.70 -15.39 15.08
N VAL A 94 -10.67 -15.88 14.31
CA VAL A 94 -10.54 -17.17 13.63
C VAL A 94 -9.42 -17.04 12.60
N ARG A 95 -8.28 -17.67 12.89
CA ARG A 95 -7.14 -17.67 11.97
C ARG A 95 -7.32 -18.80 10.95
N PRO A 96 -7.63 -18.50 9.67
CA PRO A 96 -7.73 -19.55 8.66
C PRO A 96 -6.37 -20.25 8.53
N THR A 97 -6.35 -21.55 8.81
CA THR A 97 -5.16 -22.39 8.64
C THR A 97 -5.13 -22.93 7.22
N ALA A 98 -4.00 -22.77 6.54
CA ALA A 98 -3.82 -23.34 5.21
C ALA A 98 -3.71 -24.87 5.31
N LEU A 99 -4.73 -25.60 4.82
CA LEU A 99 -4.74 -27.07 4.82
C LEU A 99 -3.96 -27.70 3.67
N TRP A 100 -3.71 -26.93 2.60
CA TRP A 100 -3.02 -27.42 1.40
C TRP A 100 -1.62 -28.02 1.66
N PRO A 101 -0.79 -27.56 2.62
CA PRO A 101 0.51 -28.17 2.86
C PRO A 101 0.39 -29.60 3.37
N ALA A 102 -0.58 -29.86 4.26
CA ALA A 102 -0.85 -31.19 4.77
C ALA A 102 -1.38 -32.12 3.67
N LEU A 103 -2.28 -31.60 2.82
CA LEU A 103 -2.81 -32.35 1.66
C LEU A 103 -1.71 -32.66 0.63
N ALA A 104 -0.83 -31.71 0.35
CA ALA A 104 0.31 -31.90 -0.55
C ALA A 104 1.30 -32.93 -0.01
N ALA A 105 1.61 -32.89 1.29
CA ALA A 105 2.44 -33.89 1.95
C ALA A 105 1.82 -35.29 1.87
N LEU A 106 0.51 -35.41 2.12
CA LEU A 106 -0.21 -36.68 2.02
C LEU A 106 -0.21 -37.23 0.59
N ALA A 107 -0.41 -36.37 -0.42
CA ALA A 107 -0.33 -36.75 -1.82
C ALA A 107 1.09 -37.23 -2.21
N LEU A 108 2.13 -36.56 -1.72
CA LEU A 108 3.52 -36.95 -1.96
C LEU A 108 3.83 -38.34 -1.35
N ILE A 109 3.39 -38.59 -0.11
CA ILE A 109 3.54 -39.89 0.54
C ILE A 109 2.83 -40.97 -0.27
N ALA A 110 1.57 -40.75 -0.66
CA ALA A 110 0.80 -41.69 -1.46
C ALA A 110 1.47 -41.99 -2.81
N TYR A 111 2.02 -40.96 -3.46
CA TYR A 111 2.78 -41.11 -4.70
C TYR A 111 4.04 -41.98 -4.53
N LEU A 112 4.82 -41.72 -3.48
CA LEU A 112 6.03 -42.50 -3.19
C LEU A 112 5.70 -43.96 -2.85
N VAL A 113 4.63 -44.20 -2.08
CA VAL A 113 4.13 -45.56 -1.77
C VAL A 113 3.72 -46.27 -3.06
N ASN A 114 2.95 -45.61 -3.93
CA ASN A 114 2.56 -46.17 -5.23
C ASN A 114 3.80 -46.48 -6.09
N MET A 115 4.81 -45.60 -6.12
CA MET A 115 6.05 -45.84 -6.85
C MET A 115 6.82 -47.04 -6.30
N LEU A 116 6.89 -47.20 -4.97
CA LEU A 116 7.54 -48.32 -4.32
C LEU A 116 6.83 -49.64 -4.61
N LEU A 117 5.49 -49.67 -4.51
CA LEU A 117 4.68 -50.86 -4.83
C LEU A 117 4.87 -51.32 -6.28
N ARG A 118 4.97 -50.38 -7.22
CA ARG A 118 5.27 -50.68 -8.63
C ARG A 118 6.68 -51.23 -8.82
N ARG A 119 7.65 -50.72 -8.06
CA ARG A 119 9.06 -51.13 -8.15
C ARG A 119 9.30 -52.54 -7.60
N VAL A 120 8.58 -52.93 -6.56
CA VAL A 120 8.82 -54.20 -5.83
C VAL A 120 8.02 -55.39 -6.40
N ARG A 121 7.30 -55.24 -7.53
CA ARG A 121 6.45 -56.30 -8.15
C ARG A 121 5.58 -57.06 -7.14
N VAL A 122 4.99 -56.35 -6.16
CA VAL A 122 4.13 -56.98 -5.14
C VAL A 122 2.80 -57.48 -5.74
N ILE A 123 2.39 -56.94 -6.89
CA ILE A 123 1.24 -57.43 -7.65
C ILE A 123 1.71 -58.60 -8.51
N ARG A 124 1.76 -59.79 -7.90
CA ARG A 124 1.81 -61.05 -8.63
C ARG A 124 0.55 -61.11 -9.50
N GLN A 125 0.71 -61.07 -10.82
CA GLN A 125 -0.37 -61.32 -11.77
C GLN A 125 -0.88 -62.74 -11.50
N ALA A 126 -2.12 -62.87 -11.03
CA ALA A 126 -2.83 -64.14 -11.03
C ALA A 126 -3.30 -64.45 -12.46
N PRO A 127 -3.29 -65.74 -12.87
CA PRO A 127 -3.44 -66.18 -14.27
C PRO A 127 -4.81 -65.86 -14.87
#